data_AF-A0A976H100-F1
#
_entry.id   AF-A0A976H100-F1
#
_cell.length_a   1.000
_cell.length_b   1.000
_cell.length_c   1.000
_cell.angle_alpha   90.00
_cell.angle_beta   90.00
_cell.angle_gamma   90.00
#
_symmetry.space_group_name_H-M   'P 1'
#
loop_
_entity.id
_entity.type
_entity.pdbx_description
1 polymer ?
#
loop_
_entity_poly.entity_id
_entity_poly.type
_entity_poly.pdbx_seq_one_letter_code
_entity_poly.pdbx_strand_id
1 'polypeptide(L)'
;MKNLLHLNSRRSCCLGQQHGFSLAELLTAMAVTSLLMIALLILLGQVSTHYHISQRNINSLADGRALFQFLENDLSSQVSGTMFFLQADANGQTQMAFVRQRDAAQSDATGDLMGCFYYVAFREDEARRGSPKLFRRTLDAHATQQWLQAGNAAVLPSPDPLVDEPLAYHVLRWEIRGRQRDAQGRWQLWNAEPGSMPSDLEILVEMVDERTAQRLQSEQDWKDLANRQNPKQGESVRRQVYRMKLR
;
A
#
# COMPACT_ATOMS: atom_id res chain seq x y z
N MET A 1 63.63 -19.30 -91.34
CA MET A 1 62.66 -20.37 -91.63
C MET A 1 61.84 -20.57 -90.36
N LYS A 2 60.62 -20.01 -90.24
CA LYS A 2 59.32 -20.65 -90.61
C LYS A 2 59.27 -22.08 -90.06
N ASN A 3 58.56 -22.35 -88.96
CA ASN A 3 57.13 -22.67 -88.89
C ASN A 3 56.88 -23.27 -87.47
N LEU A 4 55.73 -23.31 -86.80
CA LEU A 4 54.33 -23.07 -87.14
C LEU A 4 53.51 -22.96 -85.82
N LEU A 5 52.51 -22.08 -85.88
CA LEU A 5 51.30 -21.88 -85.06
C LEU A 5 50.68 -23.06 -84.27
N HIS A 6 50.18 -22.75 -83.07
CA HIS A 6 48.92 -23.25 -82.47
C HIS A 6 48.43 -22.16 -81.48
N LEU A 7 47.39 -21.34 -81.68
CA LEU A 7 45.94 -21.58 -81.77
C LEU A 7 45.33 -22.41 -80.61
N ASN A 8 44.83 -21.73 -79.57
CA ASN A 8 43.52 -21.92 -78.90
C ASN A 8 43.52 -21.15 -77.55
N SER A 9 42.70 -20.13 -77.30
CA SER A 9 41.23 -20.12 -77.14
C SER A 9 40.71 -21.09 -76.07
N ARG A 10 40.32 -20.53 -74.91
CA ARG A 10 39.17 -20.86 -74.02
C ARG A 10 39.31 -19.96 -72.78
N ARG A 11 38.56 -18.86 -72.63
CA ARG A 11 37.13 -18.75 -72.26
C ARG A 11 36.70 -19.69 -71.13
N SER A 12 36.34 -19.02 -70.04
CA SER A 12 35.10 -19.21 -69.25
C SER A 12 35.07 -20.19 -68.08
N CYS A 13 34.86 -19.59 -66.91
CA CYS A 13 33.74 -19.81 -65.99
C CYS A 13 33.74 -20.97 -65.00
N CYS A 14 33.37 -20.57 -63.76
CA CYS A 14 32.77 -21.33 -62.66
C CYS A 14 33.78 -22.15 -61.82
N LEU A 15 33.73 -22.20 -60.49
CA LEU A 15 32.58 -22.12 -59.58
C LEU A 15 32.90 -21.29 -58.32
N GLY A 16 31.89 -20.58 -57.83
CA GLY A 16 31.89 -20.10 -56.45
C GLY A 16 32.12 -21.27 -55.48
N GLN A 17 33.09 -21.10 -54.59
CA GLN A 17 33.28 -21.97 -53.44
C GLN A 17 32.12 -21.72 -52.46
N GLN A 18 30.96 -22.28 -52.77
CA GLN A 18 29.92 -22.54 -51.78
C GLN A 18 30.46 -23.57 -50.80
N HIS A 19 31.16 -23.11 -49.77
CA HIS A 19 31.40 -23.93 -48.59
C HIS A 19 30.06 -24.07 -47.88
N GLY A 20 29.32 -25.13 -48.23
CA GLY A 20 28.16 -25.54 -47.46
C GLY A 20 28.61 -25.90 -46.05
N PHE A 21 27.90 -25.41 -45.04
CA PHE A 21 28.12 -25.81 -43.66
C PHE A 21 28.02 -27.34 -43.55
N SER A 22 28.97 -27.95 -42.85
CA SER A 22 28.87 -29.38 -42.55
C SER A 22 27.66 -29.61 -41.63
N LEU A 23 27.03 -30.78 -41.74
CA LEU A 23 25.88 -31.13 -40.92
C LEU A 23 26.19 -31.06 -39.42
N ALA A 24 27.44 -31.35 -39.03
CA ALA A 24 27.91 -31.20 -37.66
C ALA A 24 27.96 -29.73 -37.20
N GLU A 25 28.47 -28.82 -38.03
CA GLU A 25 28.49 -27.38 -37.73
C GLU A 25 27.06 -26.83 -37.61
N LEU A 26 26.15 -27.27 -38.48
CA LEU A 26 24.75 -26.82 -38.45
C LEU A 26 24.02 -27.33 -37.19
N LEU A 27 24.28 -28.57 -36.77
CA LEU A 27 23.74 -29.13 -35.51
C LEU A 27 24.33 -28.44 -34.28
N THR A 28 25.64 -28.19 -34.25
CA THR A 28 26.27 -27.48 -33.12
C THR A 28 25.80 -26.04 -33.02
N ALA A 29 25.64 -25.34 -34.15
CA ALA A 29 25.07 -24.00 -34.17
C ALA A 29 23.65 -24.01 -33.59
N MET A 30 22.75 -24.86 -34.08
CA MET A 30 21.38 -24.97 -33.55
C MET A 30 21.33 -25.35 -32.06
N ALA A 31 22.22 -26.21 -31.59
CA ALA A 31 22.31 -26.56 -30.18
C ALA A 31 22.71 -25.34 -29.33
N VAL A 32 23.70 -24.56 -29.78
CA VAL A 32 24.12 -23.34 -29.08
C VAL A 32 23.02 -22.28 -29.12
N THR A 33 22.37 -22.04 -30.27
CA THR A 33 21.27 -21.05 -30.33
C THR A 33 20.08 -21.47 -29.47
N SER A 34 19.73 -22.76 -29.42
CA SER A 34 18.63 -23.22 -28.58
C SER A 34 18.92 -23.06 -27.09
N LEU A 35 20.15 -23.35 -26.64
CA LEU A 35 20.58 -23.09 -25.26
C LEU A 35 20.55 -21.59 -24.94
N LEU A 36 21.03 -20.74 -25.85
CA LEU A 36 20.98 -19.28 -25.68
C LEU A 36 19.55 -18.76 -25.62
N MET A 37 18.64 -19.27 -26.45
CA MET A 37 17.22 -18.90 -26.43
C MET A 37 16.56 -19.31 -25.12
N ILE A 38 16.84 -20.51 -24.62
CA ILE A 38 16.33 -20.97 -23.31
C ILE A 38 16.85 -20.07 -22.18
N ALA A 39 18.16 -19.76 -22.17
CA ALA A 39 18.74 -18.87 -21.17
C ALA A 39 18.12 -17.46 -21.21
N LEU A 40 17.92 -16.92 -22.42
CA LEU A 40 17.27 -15.62 -22.61
C LEU A 40 15.83 -15.62 -22.08
N LEU A 41 15.05 -16.66 -22.39
CA LEU A 41 13.67 -16.80 -21.92
C LEU A 41 13.58 -16.91 -20.39
N ILE A 42 14.52 -17.63 -19.77
CA ILE A 42 14.62 -17.72 -18.30
C ILE A 42 14.91 -16.33 -17.70
N LEU A 43 15.87 -15.59 -18.26
CA LEU A 43 16.22 -14.25 -17.80
C LEU A 43 15.06 -13.25 -17.97
N LEU A 44 14.36 -13.29 -19.11
CA LEU A 44 13.15 -12.49 -19.35
C LEU A 44 12.04 -12.81 -18.34
N GLY A 45 11.84 -14.09 -17.99
CA GLY A 45 10.90 -14.50 -16.95
C GLY A 45 11.25 -13.94 -15.58
N GLN A 46 12.53 -13.93 -15.22
CA GLN A 46 13.01 -13.38 -13.96
C GLN A 46 12.86 -11.85 -13.89
N VAL A 47 13.19 -11.13 -14.98
CA VAL A 47 13.05 -9.67 -15.06
C VAL A 47 11.58 -9.25 -14.95
N SER A 48 10.68 -9.95 -15.65
CA SER A 48 9.23 -9.71 -15.54
C SER A 48 8.73 -9.90 -14.11
N THR A 49 9.15 -10.98 -13.45
CA THR A 49 8.77 -11.27 -12.05
C THR A 49 9.28 -10.18 -11.10
N HIS A 50 10.53 -9.73 -11.27
CA HIS A 50 11.11 -8.66 -10.46
C HIS A 50 10.45 -7.30 -10.70
N TYR A 51 10.08 -6.99 -11.94
CA TYR A 51 9.37 -5.75 -12.29
C TYR A 51 8.00 -5.69 -11.63
N HIS A 52 7.23 -6.79 -11.67
CA HIS A 52 5.93 -6.86 -11.00
C HIS A 52 6.03 -6.78 -9.47
N ILE A 53 7.07 -7.37 -8.86
CA ILE A 53 7.32 -7.24 -7.41
C ILE A 53 7.67 -5.79 -7.06
N SER A 54 8.47 -5.10 -7.87
CA SER A 54 8.84 -3.70 -7.66
C SER A 54 7.63 -2.76 -7.76
N GLN A 55 6.76 -2.93 -8.78
CA GLN A 55 5.51 -2.17 -8.89
C GLN A 55 4.58 -2.40 -7.68
N ARG A 56 4.44 -3.65 -7.20
CA ARG A 56 3.58 -3.96 -6.05
C ARG A 56 4.08 -3.35 -4.74
N ASN A 57 5.39 -3.24 -4.55
CA ASN A 57 5.97 -2.55 -3.39
C ASN A 57 5.78 -1.03 -3.44
N ILE A 58 5.65 -0.44 -4.63
CA ILE A 58 5.31 0.97 -4.79
C ILE A 58 3.86 1.22 -4.35
N ASN A 59 2.95 0.26 -4.58
CA ASN A 59 1.54 0.41 -4.23
C ASN A 59 1.32 0.54 -2.72
N SER A 60 1.91 -0.31 -1.87
CA SER A 60 1.69 -0.20 -0.42
C SER A 60 2.25 1.11 0.19
N LEU A 61 3.33 1.64 -0.37
CA LEU A 61 3.84 2.96 0.02
C LEU A 61 2.95 4.10 -0.50
N ALA A 62 2.38 3.96 -1.69
CA ALA A 62 1.41 4.89 -2.24
C ALA A 62 0.11 4.89 -1.42
N ASP A 63 -0.38 3.73 -1.02
CA ASP A 63 -1.58 3.55 -0.19
C ASP A 63 -1.39 4.21 1.19
N GLY A 64 -0.23 4.01 1.82
CA GLY A 64 0.09 4.70 3.08
C GLY A 64 0.15 6.22 2.95
N ARG A 65 0.70 6.74 1.84
CA ARG A 65 0.71 8.19 1.57
C ARG A 65 -0.70 8.74 1.32
N ALA A 66 -1.51 8.02 0.53
CA ALA A 66 -2.89 8.38 0.27
C ALA A 66 -3.69 8.42 1.57
N LEU A 67 -3.51 7.43 2.44
CA LEU A 67 -4.09 7.40 3.79
C LEU A 67 -3.75 8.67 4.58
N PHE A 68 -2.46 9.02 4.70
CA PHE A 68 -2.07 10.22 5.44
C PHE A 68 -2.63 11.50 4.83
N GLN A 69 -2.77 11.56 3.51
CA GLN A 69 -3.37 12.70 2.83
C GLN A 69 -4.87 12.82 3.13
N PHE A 70 -5.62 11.72 3.13
CA PHE A 70 -7.03 11.72 3.57
C PHE A 70 -7.16 12.16 5.03
N LEU A 71 -6.29 11.65 5.88
CA LEU A 71 -6.28 11.96 7.29
C LEU A 71 -5.95 13.42 7.57
N GLU A 72 -4.94 13.97 6.87
CA GLU A 72 -4.54 15.37 6.98
C GLU A 72 -5.65 16.28 6.50
N ASN A 73 -6.32 15.94 5.39
CA ASN A 73 -7.47 16.70 4.91
C ASN A 73 -8.60 16.72 5.95
N ASP A 74 -8.94 15.57 6.54
CA ASP A 74 -10.00 15.51 7.55
C ASP A 74 -9.63 16.25 8.84
N LEU A 75 -8.40 16.07 9.34
CA LEU A 75 -7.92 16.74 10.55
C LEU A 75 -7.73 18.24 10.34
N SER A 76 -7.42 18.68 9.11
CA SER A 76 -7.28 20.11 8.80
C SER A 76 -8.60 20.88 8.89
N SER A 77 -9.73 20.20 8.68
CA SER A 77 -11.07 20.75 8.85
C SER A 77 -11.71 20.38 10.19
N GLN A 78 -10.94 19.81 11.14
CA GLN A 78 -11.43 19.51 12.48
C GLN A 78 -11.91 20.78 13.19
N VAL A 79 -12.99 20.67 13.96
CA VAL A 79 -13.58 21.80 14.69
C VAL A 79 -13.08 21.81 16.13
N SER A 80 -12.22 22.78 16.46
CA SER A 80 -11.69 22.92 17.82
C SER A 80 -12.79 23.07 18.88
N GLY A 81 -12.58 22.50 20.06
CA GLY A 81 -13.56 22.50 21.15
C GLY A 81 -14.71 21.50 21.00
N THR A 82 -14.75 20.74 19.90
CA THR A 82 -15.58 19.53 19.79
C THR A 82 -14.86 18.32 20.35
N MET A 83 -15.59 17.21 20.50
CA MET A 83 -15.02 15.98 21.04
C MET A 83 -13.98 15.38 20.10
N PHE A 84 -12.88 14.94 20.71
CA PHE A 84 -11.83 14.17 20.06
C PHE A 84 -11.64 12.88 20.86
N PHE A 85 -11.74 11.74 20.19
CA PHE A 85 -11.63 10.42 20.82
C PHE A 85 -10.42 9.69 20.24
N LEU A 86 -9.63 9.12 21.15
CA LEU A 86 -8.64 8.09 20.85
C LEU A 86 -8.87 6.95 21.83
N GLN A 87 -9.18 5.77 21.31
CA GLN A 87 -9.38 4.58 22.12
C GLN A 87 -8.58 3.43 21.52
N ALA A 88 -7.61 2.92 22.27
CA ALA A 88 -6.91 1.69 21.89
C ALA A 88 -7.75 0.47 22.28
N ASP A 89 -7.83 -0.52 21.39
CA ASP A 89 -8.39 -1.83 21.68
C ASP A 89 -7.37 -2.73 22.41
N ALA A 90 -7.80 -3.94 22.78
CA ALA A 90 -6.94 -4.91 23.46
C ALA A 90 -5.74 -5.39 22.61
N ASN A 91 -5.79 -5.20 21.28
CA ASN A 91 -4.74 -5.57 20.34
C ASN A 91 -3.80 -4.39 20.02
N GLY A 92 -4.02 -3.23 20.64
CA GLY A 92 -3.26 -2.01 20.39
C GLY A 92 -3.69 -1.25 19.13
N GLN A 93 -4.77 -1.64 18.45
CA GLN A 93 -5.35 -0.85 17.36
C GLN A 93 -6.09 0.36 17.95
N THR A 94 -5.84 1.54 17.41
CA THR A 94 -6.46 2.78 17.90
C THR A 94 -7.67 3.16 17.07
N GLN A 95 -8.86 3.21 17.67
CA GLN A 95 -10.00 3.89 17.09
C GLN A 95 -9.85 5.39 17.33
N MET A 96 -10.09 6.18 16.28
CA MET A 96 -10.06 7.64 16.37
C MET A 96 -11.36 8.21 15.87
N ALA A 97 -11.89 9.21 16.57
CA ALA A 97 -13.05 9.95 16.12
C ALA A 97 -12.97 11.42 16.46
N PHE A 98 -13.50 12.25 15.57
CA PHE A 98 -13.57 13.70 15.77
C PHE A 98 -14.65 14.31 14.88
N VAL A 99 -15.05 15.54 15.20
CA VAL A 99 -15.95 16.32 14.35
C VAL A 99 -15.14 17.27 13.46
N ARG A 100 -15.50 17.32 12.19
CA ARG A 100 -14.92 18.23 11.21
C ARG A 100 -15.99 19.04 10.50
N GLN A 101 -15.59 20.16 9.92
CA GLN A 101 -16.40 20.90 8.99
C GLN A 101 -16.46 20.14 7.66
N ARG A 102 -17.66 20.10 7.10
CA ARG A 102 -17.95 19.49 5.80
C ARG A 102 -17.43 20.39 4.68
N ASP A 103 -16.90 19.78 3.62
CA ASP A 103 -16.47 20.51 2.42
C ASP A 103 -17.71 20.99 1.63
N ALA A 104 -17.60 22.14 0.97
CA ALA A 104 -18.69 22.74 0.20
C ALA A 104 -19.22 21.80 -0.90
N ALA A 105 -18.36 20.93 -1.44
CA ALA A 105 -18.73 19.92 -2.42
C ALA A 105 -19.60 18.77 -1.88
N GLN A 106 -19.69 18.61 -0.55
CA GLN A 106 -20.46 17.55 0.11
C GLN A 106 -21.75 18.10 0.78
N SER A 107 -22.04 19.39 0.61
CA SER A 107 -23.10 20.10 1.35
C SER A 107 -24.49 19.90 0.75
N ASP A 108 -25.22 18.91 1.26
CA ASP A 108 -26.67 18.79 1.08
C ASP A 108 -27.42 19.52 2.21
N ALA A 109 -27.35 20.86 2.24
CA ALA A 109 -28.20 21.83 2.96
C ALA A 109 -28.55 21.64 4.46
N THR A 110 -28.09 20.57 5.11
CA THR A 110 -28.48 20.19 6.49
C THR A 110 -27.20 19.94 7.29
N GLY A 111 -26.66 21.01 7.90
CA GLY A 111 -25.55 20.96 8.84
C GLY A 111 -24.15 20.98 8.21
N ASP A 112 -23.31 21.90 8.69
CA ASP A 112 -21.92 22.06 8.25
C ASP A 112 -20.93 21.13 8.98
N LEU A 113 -21.40 20.34 9.94
CA LEU A 113 -20.58 19.47 10.78
C LEU A 113 -20.75 18.00 10.41
N MET A 114 -19.64 17.27 10.45
CA MET A 114 -19.58 15.85 10.12
C MET A 114 -18.65 15.11 11.09
N GLY A 115 -19.16 14.05 11.71
CA GLY A 115 -18.34 13.13 12.49
C GLY A 115 -17.52 12.22 11.58
N CYS A 116 -16.23 12.08 11.84
CA CYS A 116 -15.32 11.18 11.13
C CYS A 116 -14.73 10.17 12.11
N PHE A 117 -14.69 8.91 11.68
CA PHE A 117 -14.30 7.76 12.50
C PHE A 117 -13.32 6.89 11.71
N TYR A 118 -12.23 6.52 12.36
CA TYR A 118 -11.17 5.68 11.81
C TYR A 118 -11.00 4.46 12.68
N TYR A 119 -11.03 3.27 12.08
CA TYR A 119 -10.86 2.01 12.80
C TYR A 119 -10.31 0.92 11.88
N VAL A 120 -9.66 -0.09 12.46
CA VAL A 120 -9.22 -1.28 11.73
C VAL A 120 -10.23 -2.40 11.93
N ALA A 121 -10.62 -3.07 10.85
CA ALA A 121 -11.44 -4.27 10.90
C ALA A 121 -11.02 -5.28 9.84
N PHE A 122 -11.30 -6.56 10.12
CA PHE A 122 -11.09 -7.64 9.16
C PHE A 122 -12.26 -7.71 8.19
N ARG A 123 -11.98 -7.71 6.88
CA ARG A 123 -13.02 -7.85 5.84
C ARG A 123 -12.51 -8.66 4.67
N GLU A 124 -13.34 -9.58 4.18
CA GLU A 124 -13.10 -10.27 2.92
C GLU A 124 -13.20 -9.31 1.73
N ASP A 125 -12.23 -9.41 0.83
CA ASP A 125 -12.29 -8.83 -0.51
C ASP A 125 -13.26 -9.62 -1.40
N GLU A 126 -13.63 -9.05 -2.55
CA GLU A 126 -14.46 -9.72 -3.57
C GLU A 126 -13.87 -11.06 -4.03
N ALA A 127 -12.55 -11.21 -3.92
CA ALA A 127 -11.81 -12.45 -4.18
C ALA A 127 -11.90 -13.50 -3.05
N ARG A 128 -12.78 -13.31 -2.04
CA ARG A 128 -12.93 -14.15 -0.83
C ARG A 128 -11.64 -14.33 -0.04
N ARG A 129 -10.80 -13.30 -0.03
CA ARG A 129 -9.58 -13.26 0.79
C ARG A 129 -9.76 -12.21 1.86
N GLY A 130 -9.67 -12.61 3.12
CA GLY A 130 -9.80 -11.71 4.25
C GLY A 130 -8.49 -11.03 4.59
N SER A 131 -8.53 -9.71 4.73
CA SER A 131 -7.41 -8.91 5.23
C SER A 131 -7.90 -7.86 6.23
N PRO A 132 -7.07 -7.45 7.21
CA PRO A 132 -7.34 -6.30 8.03
C PRO A 132 -7.17 -5.02 7.20
N LYS A 133 -8.15 -4.14 7.27
CA LYS A 133 -8.18 -2.87 6.52
C LYS A 133 -8.47 -1.73 7.48
N LEU A 134 -7.91 -0.57 7.18
CA LEU A 134 -8.26 0.67 7.86
C LEU A 134 -9.45 1.29 7.14
N PHE A 135 -10.53 1.48 7.89
CA PHE A 135 -11.77 2.06 7.41
C PHE A 135 -11.93 3.49 7.90
N ARG A 136 -12.62 4.27 7.09
CA ARG A 136 -13.13 5.59 7.42
C ARG A 136 -14.65 5.57 7.32
N ARG A 137 -15.30 6.03 8.37
CA ARG A 137 -16.74 6.26 8.40
C ARG A 137 -17.01 7.74 8.61
N THR A 138 -17.91 8.27 7.79
CA THR A 138 -18.45 9.61 7.96
C THR A 138 -19.90 9.50 8.42
N LEU A 139 -20.24 10.17 9.52
CA LEU A 139 -21.62 10.25 9.97
C LEU A 139 -22.38 11.31 9.18
N ASP A 140 -23.67 11.10 8.98
CA ASP A 140 -24.54 12.16 8.50
C ASP A 140 -24.70 13.28 9.56
N ALA A 141 -25.36 14.37 9.17
CA ALA A 141 -25.51 15.53 10.04
C ALA A 141 -26.36 15.24 11.29
N HIS A 142 -27.39 14.40 11.15
CA HIS A 142 -28.28 14.06 12.25
C HIS A 142 -27.57 13.19 13.30
N ALA A 143 -26.88 12.14 12.87
CA ALA A 143 -26.05 11.29 13.71
C ALA A 143 -24.89 12.08 14.35
N THR A 144 -24.27 13.00 13.60
CA THR A 144 -23.24 13.90 14.14
C THR A 144 -23.81 14.80 15.24
N GLN A 145 -25.00 15.35 15.04
CA GLN A 145 -25.66 16.20 16.03
C GLN A 145 -26.04 15.40 17.29
N GLN A 146 -26.58 14.19 17.13
CA GLN A 146 -26.87 13.29 18.26
C GLN A 146 -25.60 12.95 19.05
N TRP A 147 -24.51 12.68 18.34
CA TRP A 147 -23.22 12.40 18.94
C TRP A 147 -22.69 13.59 19.74
N LEU A 148 -22.77 14.80 19.17
CA LEU A 148 -22.42 16.05 19.85
C LEU A 148 -23.29 16.31 21.09
N GLN A 149 -24.60 16.05 21.00
CA GLN A 149 -25.54 16.23 22.12
C GLN A 149 -25.27 15.25 23.28
N ALA A 150 -24.79 14.06 22.98
CA ALA A 150 -24.42 13.07 23.99
C ALA A 150 -23.18 13.49 24.80
N GLY A 151 -22.32 14.37 24.26
CA GLY A 151 -21.16 14.92 24.94
C GLY A 151 -20.28 13.82 25.57
N ASN A 152 -19.95 13.95 26.85
CA ASN A 152 -19.08 12.97 27.53
C ASN A 152 -19.69 11.56 27.67
N ALA A 153 -21.00 11.41 27.48
CA ALA A 153 -21.65 10.10 27.45
C ALA A 153 -21.70 9.50 26.03
N ALA A 154 -21.15 10.21 25.04
CA ALA A 154 -21.12 9.76 23.66
C ALA A 154 -20.24 8.51 23.54
N VAL A 155 -20.85 7.44 23.04
CA VAL A 155 -20.17 6.20 22.67
C VAL A 155 -19.67 6.36 21.23
N LEU A 156 -18.52 5.76 20.92
CA LEU A 156 -18.08 5.65 19.54
C LEU A 156 -19.13 4.87 18.72
N PRO A 157 -19.52 5.34 17.53
CA PRO A 157 -20.35 4.57 16.61
C PRO A 157 -19.76 3.19 16.38
N SER A 158 -20.62 2.18 16.36
CA SER A 158 -20.19 0.81 16.09
C SER A 158 -19.59 0.72 14.69
N PRO A 159 -18.37 0.20 14.52
CA PRO A 159 -17.78 -0.10 13.21
C PRO A 159 -18.72 -0.90 12.32
N ASP A 160 -18.84 -0.55 11.04
CA ASP A 160 -19.56 -1.34 10.03
C ASP A 160 -18.71 -1.51 8.78
N PRO A 161 -17.82 -2.52 8.74
CA PRO A 161 -16.91 -2.71 7.62
C PRO A 161 -17.63 -3.02 6.31
N LEU A 162 -18.93 -3.34 6.27
CA LEU A 162 -19.64 -3.61 5.01
C LEU A 162 -19.99 -2.34 4.25
N VAL A 163 -20.30 -1.27 4.98
CA VAL A 163 -20.74 0.03 4.44
C VAL A 163 -19.61 1.05 4.44
N ASP A 164 -18.71 1.00 5.42
CA ASP A 164 -17.68 2.01 5.62
C ASP A 164 -16.57 1.93 4.55
N GLU A 165 -15.93 3.08 4.28
CA GLU A 165 -14.96 3.27 3.20
C GLU A 165 -13.59 2.67 3.57
N PRO A 166 -13.05 1.69 2.83
CA PRO A 166 -11.69 1.21 3.06
C PRO A 166 -10.67 2.22 2.53
N LEU A 167 -9.75 2.67 3.37
CA LEU A 167 -8.68 3.61 2.99
C LEU A 167 -7.33 2.93 2.73
N ALA A 168 -7.02 1.89 3.50
CA ALA A 168 -5.76 1.16 3.37
C ALA A 168 -5.98 -0.32 3.62
N TYR A 169 -5.24 -1.15 2.89
CA TYR A 169 -5.33 -2.61 2.93
C TYR A 169 -4.13 -3.20 3.67
N HIS A 170 -4.31 -4.42 4.16
CA HIS A 170 -3.25 -5.22 4.81
C HIS A 170 -2.62 -4.52 6.03
N VAL A 171 -3.44 -3.79 6.78
CA VAL A 171 -3.01 -3.01 7.95
C VAL A 171 -2.84 -3.93 9.15
N LEU A 172 -1.59 -4.19 9.54
CA LEU A 172 -1.29 -4.97 10.73
C LEU A 172 -1.44 -4.18 12.01
N ARG A 173 -1.02 -2.91 11.99
CA ARG A 173 -1.00 -2.07 13.16
C ARG A 173 -1.37 -0.64 12.80
N TRP A 174 -2.26 -0.08 13.59
CA TRP A 174 -2.71 1.30 13.50
C TRP A 174 -2.72 1.87 14.92
N GLU A 175 -1.72 2.69 15.22
CA GLU A 175 -1.59 3.34 16.51
C GLU A 175 -1.61 4.84 16.35
N ILE A 176 -2.42 5.51 17.17
CA ILE A 176 -2.44 6.97 17.24
C ILE A 176 -2.18 7.36 18.68
N ARG A 177 -1.17 8.22 18.87
CA ARG A 177 -0.81 8.76 20.18
C ARG A 177 -0.95 10.27 20.13
N GLY A 178 -1.91 10.78 20.89
CA GLY A 178 -2.01 12.20 21.16
C GLY A 178 -0.88 12.67 22.07
N ARG A 179 -0.33 13.84 21.79
CA ARG A 179 0.68 14.50 22.61
C ARG A 179 0.25 15.93 22.89
N GLN A 180 0.56 16.39 24.09
CA GLN A 180 0.31 17.76 24.51
C GLN A 180 1.53 18.31 25.23
N ARG A 181 1.63 19.63 25.33
CA ARG A 181 2.68 20.27 26.14
C ARG A 181 2.20 20.45 27.58
N ASP A 182 3.05 20.11 28.54
CA ASP A 182 2.84 20.45 29.94
C ASP A 182 3.03 21.97 30.17
N ALA A 183 2.74 22.45 31.38
CA ALA A 183 2.92 23.86 31.75
C ALA A 183 4.39 24.34 31.62
N GLN A 184 5.34 23.41 31.60
CA GLN A 184 6.77 23.64 31.43
C GLN A 184 7.21 23.53 29.95
N GLY A 185 6.27 23.34 29.03
CA GLY A 185 6.51 23.24 27.59
C GLY A 185 7.08 21.90 27.13
N ARG A 186 7.16 20.87 27.97
CA ARG A 186 7.63 19.52 27.61
C ARG A 186 6.50 18.70 27.03
N TRP A 187 6.84 17.84 26.07
CA TRP A 187 5.86 16.92 25.49
C TRP A 187 5.53 15.78 26.44
N GLN A 188 4.25 15.59 26.70
CA GLN A 188 3.69 14.43 27.40
C GLN A 188 2.60 13.77 26.55
N LEU A 189 2.23 12.54 26.90
CA LEU A 189 1.06 11.90 26.29
C LEU A 189 -0.19 12.71 26.65
N TRP A 190 -1.06 12.89 25.66
CA TRP A 190 -2.35 13.52 25.87
C TRP A 190 -3.26 12.56 26.62
N ASN A 191 -3.83 13.05 27.72
CA ASN A 191 -4.88 12.35 28.43
C ASN A 191 -6.22 12.89 27.92
N ALA A 192 -7.09 12.00 27.46
CA ALA A 192 -8.39 12.39 26.92
C ALA A 192 -9.27 12.95 28.03
N GLU A 193 -9.28 14.28 28.17
CA GLU A 193 -10.24 15.01 28.98
C GLU A 193 -11.38 15.54 28.10
N PRO A 194 -12.62 15.60 28.63
CA PRO A 194 -13.75 16.24 27.96
C PRO A 194 -13.41 17.58 27.29
N GLY A 195 -13.62 17.67 25.97
CA GLY A 195 -13.40 18.90 25.21
C GLY A 195 -11.93 19.32 25.05
N SER A 196 -10.98 18.48 25.52
CA SER A 196 -9.56 18.66 25.24
C SER A 196 -9.18 17.98 23.92
N MET A 197 -8.11 18.46 23.30
CA MET A 197 -7.57 17.91 22.06
C MET A 197 -6.05 17.83 22.17
N PRO A 198 -5.40 16.80 21.61
CA PRO A 198 -3.95 16.77 21.57
C PRO A 198 -3.42 17.91 20.69
N SER A 199 -2.22 18.41 21.02
CA SER A 199 -1.55 19.42 20.19
C SER A 199 -0.81 18.81 19.00
N ASP A 200 -0.43 17.53 19.11
CA ASP A 200 0.31 16.79 18.09
C ASP A 200 -0.17 15.33 18.10
N LEU A 201 -0.30 14.73 16.93
CA LEU A 201 -0.59 13.31 16.77
C LEU A 201 0.65 12.61 16.23
N GLU A 202 1.05 11.55 16.92
CA GLU A 202 2.02 10.59 16.41
C GLU A 202 1.27 9.34 15.96
N ILE A 203 1.32 9.09 14.65
CA ILE A 203 0.54 8.06 13.98
C ILE A 203 1.50 7.03 13.43
N LEU A 204 1.27 5.78 13.78
CA LEU A 204 2.04 4.65 13.32
C LEU A 204 1.12 3.72 12.57
N VAL A 205 1.49 3.43 11.33
CA VAL A 205 0.83 2.42 10.52
C VAL A 205 1.86 1.37 10.09
N GLU A 206 1.55 0.11 10.32
CA GLU A 206 2.30 -1.03 9.80
C GLU A 206 1.43 -1.77 8.81
N MET A 207 1.90 -1.87 7.57
CA MET A 207 1.19 -2.53 6.48
C MET A 207 2.03 -3.68 5.93
N VAL A 208 1.36 -4.72 5.46
CA VAL A 208 2.00 -5.88 4.83
C VAL A 208 1.97 -5.69 3.33
N ASP A 209 3.07 -6.08 2.67
CA ASP A 209 3.09 -6.13 1.22
C ASP A 209 2.06 -7.12 0.66
N GLU A 210 1.57 -6.84 -0.55
CA GLU A 210 0.57 -7.68 -1.22
C GLU A 210 1.03 -9.14 -1.35
N ARG A 211 2.34 -9.38 -1.52
CA ARG A 211 2.89 -10.74 -1.69
C ARG A 211 2.72 -11.59 -0.43
N THR A 212 2.99 -11.00 0.73
CA THR A 212 2.88 -11.67 2.02
C THR A 212 1.42 -11.79 2.41
N ALA A 213 0.63 -10.74 2.15
CA ALA A 213 -0.82 -10.78 2.34
C ALA A 213 -1.47 -11.95 1.60
N GLN A 214 -1.07 -12.23 0.36
CA GLN A 214 -1.58 -13.37 -0.42
C GLN A 214 -1.30 -14.75 0.19
N ARG A 215 -0.36 -14.86 1.13
CA ARG A 215 -0.04 -16.10 1.85
C ARG A 215 -0.84 -16.27 3.13
N LEU A 216 -1.46 -15.20 3.63
CA LEU A 216 -2.28 -15.18 4.83
C LEU A 216 -3.72 -15.44 4.38
N GLN A 217 -4.31 -16.55 4.82
CA GLN A 217 -5.62 -16.99 4.34
C GLN A 217 -6.71 -16.80 5.40
N SER A 218 -6.33 -16.78 6.68
CA SER A 218 -7.24 -16.67 7.81
C SER A 218 -6.93 -15.45 8.66
N GLU A 219 -7.93 -14.92 9.37
CA GLU A 219 -7.74 -13.84 10.35
C GLU A 219 -6.69 -14.20 11.42
N GLN A 220 -6.57 -15.48 11.77
CA GLN A 220 -5.57 -15.96 12.71
C GLN A 220 -4.15 -15.79 12.18
N ASP A 221 -3.91 -16.03 10.88
CA ASP A 221 -2.59 -15.83 10.27
C ASP A 221 -2.12 -14.37 10.41
N TRP A 222 -3.06 -13.43 10.27
CA TRP A 222 -2.81 -12.00 10.45
C TRP A 222 -2.51 -11.65 11.91
N LYS A 223 -3.26 -12.20 12.87
CA LYS A 223 -3.01 -12.02 14.31
C LYS A 223 -1.65 -12.58 14.72
N ASP A 224 -1.32 -13.76 14.22
CA ASP A 224 -0.02 -14.40 14.47
C ASP A 224 1.13 -13.56 13.90
N LEU A 225 0.93 -12.95 12.73
CA LEU A 225 1.92 -12.05 12.14
C LEU A 225 2.08 -10.75 12.95
N ALA A 226 0.99 -10.15 13.41
CA ALA A 226 1.01 -8.93 14.24
C ALA A 226 1.74 -9.15 15.58
N ASN A 227 1.65 -10.35 16.15
CA ASN A 227 2.28 -10.70 17.43
C ASN A 227 3.76 -11.09 17.33
N ARG A 228 4.34 -11.19 16.12
CA ARG A 228 5.75 -11.60 15.95
C ARG A 228 6.71 -10.46 16.32
N GLN A 229 7.56 -10.70 17.31
CA GLN A 229 8.62 -9.78 17.73
C GLN A 229 9.87 -9.77 16.84
N ASN A 230 9.94 -10.61 15.79
CA ASN A 230 11.20 -10.91 15.10
C ASN A 230 11.46 -10.01 13.87
N PRO A 231 12.50 -9.15 13.86
CA PRO A 231 12.72 -8.13 12.83
C PRO A 231 13.18 -8.68 11.46
N LYS A 232 13.62 -9.95 11.36
CA LYS A 232 14.09 -10.53 10.08
C LYS A 232 12.96 -10.88 9.10
N GLN A 233 11.70 -10.87 9.54
CA GLN A 233 10.53 -10.88 8.65
C GLN A 233 10.04 -9.46 8.29
N GLY A 234 10.75 -8.42 8.75
CA GLY A 234 10.42 -7.01 8.51
C GLY A 234 10.69 -6.50 7.09
N GLU A 235 11.12 -7.34 6.15
CA GLU A 235 11.20 -6.91 4.74
C GLU A 235 9.82 -6.76 4.10
N SER A 236 8.83 -7.54 4.56
CA SER A 236 7.46 -7.51 4.03
C SER A 236 6.50 -6.64 4.84
N VAL A 237 6.88 -6.25 6.05
CA VAL A 237 6.11 -5.30 6.88
C VAL A 237 6.72 -3.91 6.73
N ARG A 238 5.94 -3.00 6.17
CA ARG A 238 6.30 -1.59 6.01
C ARG A 238 5.74 -0.80 7.18
N ARG A 239 6.63 -0.28 8.01
CA ARG A 239 6.31 0.65 9.09
C ARG A 239 6.45 2.08 8.61
N GLN A 240 5.40 2.86 8.76
CA GLN A 240 5.41 4.30 8.55
C GLN A 240 5.00 5.01 9.83
N VAL A 241 5.76 6.03 10.21
CA VAL A 241 5.46 6.90 11.35
C VAL A 241 5.28 8.30 10.81
N TYR A 242 4.12 8.88 11.07
CA TYR A 242 3.75 10.23 10.68
C TYR A 242 3.48 11.06 11.92
N ARG A 243 3.91 12.32 11.90
CA ARG A 243 3.65 13.27 12.98
C ARG A 243 2.92 14.46 12.41
N MET A 244 1.78 14.78 13.00
CA MET A 244 0.90 15.82 12.52
C MET A 244 0.54 16.77 13.65
N LYS A 245 0.86 18.05 13.44
CA LYS A 245 0.44 19.12 14.35
C LYS A 245 -1.03 19.43 14.09
N LEU A 246 -1.79 19.46 15.16
CA LEU A 246 -3.17 19.90 15.14
C LEU A 246 -3.23 21.42 15.31
N ARG A 247 -4.19 22.08 14.65
CA ARG A 247 -4.35 23.54 14.67
C ARG A 247 -5.29 23.99 15.79
#